data_AF-A0A800AEL9-F1
#
_entry.id   AF-A0A800AEL9-F1
#
_cell.length_a   1.000
_cell.length_b   1.000
_cell.length_c   1.000
_cell.angle_alpha   90.00
_cell.angle_beta   90.00
_cell.angle_gamma   90.00
#
_symmetry.space_group_name_H-M   'P 1'
#
loop_
_entity.id
_entity.type
_entity.pdbx_description
1 polymer ?
#
loop_
_entity_poly.entity_id
_entity_poly.type
_entity_poly.pdbx_seq_one_letter_code
_entity_poly.pdbx_strand_id
1 'polypeptide(L)'
;MSLIIEKYQNVYLNGSRFAFVYRKDGYVALYHSILINIVYGNSHLLTLFRKFAIPSTIVNVIGEYPEPDREEVLEAIEVLIQSGFLVDASFNEENLIQNIRDNISVEPTITELFLLPTDQCNFRCKYCHIMNSMPPPISSHLWKKIWLEGV
;
A
#
# COMPACT_ATOMS: atom_id res chain seq x y z
N MET A 1 27.25 -7.02 10.40
CA MET A 1 26.26 -5.99 10.79
C MET A 1 25.96 -5.15 9.56
N SER A 2 24.70 -4.87 9.24
CA SER A 2 24.35 -4.13 8.02
C SER A 2 24.62 -2.62 8.20
N LEU A 3 24.85 -1.93 7.07
CA LEU A 3 25.12 -0.48 7.05
C LEU A 3 23.97 0.34 7.65
N ILE A 4 22.73 -0.17 7.56
CA ILE A 4 21.55 0.48 8.14
C ILE A 4 21.58 0.40 9.66
N ILE A 5 21.85 -0.77 10.22
CA ILE A 5 21.95 -0.93 11.67
C ILE A 5 23.08 -0.06 12.24
N GLU A 6 24.23 -0.01 11.58
CA GLU A 6 25.35 0.86 11.99
C GLU A 6 24.96 2.35 11.98
N LYS A 7 24.21 2.79 10.97
CA LYS A 7 23.73 4.17 10.86
C LYS A 7 22.73 4.52 11.96
N TYR A 8 21.84 3.60 12.33
CA TYR A 8 20.72 3.87 13.24
C TYR A 8 20.91 3.35 14.68
N GLN A 9 22.05 2.72 15.00
CA GLN A 9 22.28 2.08 16.30
C GLN A 9 21.98 2.97 17.52
N ASN A 10 22.33 4.25 17.45
CA ASN A 10 22.20 5.24 18.53
C ASN A 10 21.14 6.31 18.23
N VAL A 11 20.39 6.15 17.14
CA VAL A 11 19.30 7.06 16.78
C VAL A 11 18.05 6.60 17.51
N TYR A 12 17.33 7.55 18.11
CA TYR A 12 16.01 7.26 18.65
C TYR A 12 15.05 7.06 17.48
N LEU A 13 14.47 5.87 17.41
CA LEU A 13 13.48 5.50 16.41
C LEU A 13 12.09 5.47 17.04
N ASN A 14 11.07 5.83 16.27
CA ASN A 14 9.67 5.65 16.60
C ASN A 14 8.95 4.87 15.50
N GLY A 15 7.84 4.23 15.87
CA GLY A 15 6.89 3.72 14.89
C GLY A 15 6.27 4.87 14.10
N SER A 16 6.26 4.75 12.77
CA SER A 16 5.63 5.73 11.89
C SER A 16 4.16 5.95 12.26
N ARG A 17 3.71 7.21 12.27
CA ARG A 17 2.29 7.56 12.49
C ARG A 17 1.36 7.03 11.38
N PHE A 18 1.93 6.69 10.23
CA PHE A 18 1.22 6.19 9.05
C PHE A 18 1.20 4.66 9.01
N ALA A 19 1.73 3.98 10.03
CA ALA A 19 1.67 2.54 10.17
C ALA A 19 0.36 2.09 10.84
N PHE A 20 -0.33 1.17 10.18
CA PHE A 20 -1.56 0.52 10.64
C PHE A 20 -1.31 -0.95 10.90
N VAL A 21 -1.94 -1.49 11.95
CA VAL A 21 -1.80 -2.90 12.34
C VAL A 21 -3.09 -3.64 12.05
N TYR A 22 -2.99 -4.71 11.26
CA TYR A 22 -4.07 -5.66 11.00
C TYR A 22 -3.74 -7.02 11.59
N ARG A 23 -4.75 -7.75 12.05
CA ARG A 23 -4.60 -9.09 12.66
C ARG A 23 -5.66 -10.04 12.16
N LYS A 24 -5.26 -11.27 11.85
CA LYS A 24 -6.17 -12.34 11.46
C LYS A 24 -5.51 -13.69 11.72
N ASP A 25 -6.20 -14.61 12.41
CA ASP A 25 -5.79 -16.01 12.56
C ASP A 25 -4.34 -16.21 13.04
N GLY A 26 -3.86 -15.38 13.98
CA GLY A 26 -2.47 -15.43 14.49
C GLY A 26 -1.44 -14.69 13.63
N TYR A 27 -1.82 -14.23 12.44
CA TYR A 27 -1.00 -13.41 11.56
C TYR A 27 -1.19 -11.91 11.86
N VAL A 28 -0.11 -11.16 11.65
CA VAL A 28 -0.07 -9.71 11.74
C VAL A 28 0.39 -9.14 10.39
N ALA A 29 -0.27 -8.08 9.95
CA ALA A 29 0.21 -7.25 8.83
C ALA A 29 0.37 -5.81 9.31
N LEU A 30 1.56 -5.26 9.13
CA LEU A 30 1.83 -3.83 9.26
C LEU A 30 1.66 -3.22 7.87
N TYR A 31 0.80 -2.21 7.75
CA TYR A 31 0.54 -1.49 6.50
C TYR A 31 0.92 -0.02 6.66
N HIS A 32 1.78 0.49 5.80
CA HIS A 32 2.16 1.88 5.78
C HIS A 32 1.29 2.64 4.76
N SER A 33 0.41 3.54 5.20
CA SER A 33 -0.61 4.12 4.30
C SER A 33 -0.04 5.04 3.21
N ILE A 34 1.04 5.77 3.50
CA ILE A 34 1.66 6.69 2.52
C ILE A 34 2.57 5.95 1.53
N LEU A 35 3.40 5.02 2.01
CA LEU A 35 4.35 4.28 1.18
C LEU A 35 3.73 3.05 0.50
N ILE A 36 2.51 2.65 0.91
CA ILE A 36 1.80 1.46 0.41
C ILE A 36 2.63 0.16 0.62
N ASN A 37 3.52 0.17 1.62
CA ASN A 37 4.30 -0.99 2.02
C ASN A 37 3.53 -1.88 2.98
N ILE A 38 3.77 -3.19 2.91
CA ILE A 38 3.20 -4.17 3.83
C ILE A 38 4.30 -5.10 4.34
N VAL A 39 4.39 -5.27 5.66
CA VAL A 39 5.24 -6.27 6.31
C VAL A 39 4.36 -7.27 7.04
N TYR A 40 4.50 -8.55 6.69
CA TYR A 40 3.76 -9.65 7.32
C TYR A 40 4.60 -10.33 8.39
N GLY A 41 3.93 -10.85 9.42
CA GLY A 41 4.55 -11.63 10.46
C GLY A 41 3.52 -12.21 11.42
N ASN A 42 3.96 -12.47 12.65
CA ASN A 42 3.15 -13.01 13.73
C ASN A 42 3.13 -12.03 14.93
N SER A 43 2.75 -12.50 16.11
CA SER A 43 2.75 -11.70 17.33
C SER A 43 4.13 -11.13 17.72
N HIS A 44 5.23 -11.76 17.33
CA HIS A 44 6.58 -11.29 17.62
C HIS A 44 6.90 -10.00 16.85
N LEU A 45 6.55 -9.93 15.56
CA LEU A 45 6.67 -8.70 14.75
C LEU A 45 5.96 -7.52 15.41
N LEU A 46 4.72 -7.74 15.85
CA LEU A 46 3.94 -6.71 16.51
C LEU A 46 4.55 -6.29 17.85
N THR A 47 5.04 -7.26 18.62
CA THR A 47 5.67 -7.01 19.92
C THR A 47 6.93 -6.17 19.74
N LEU A 48 7.77 -6.54 18.76
CA LEU A 48 8.94 -5.78 18.37
C LEU A 48 8.58 -4.36 17.93
N PHE A 49 7.64 -4.20 17.00
CA PHE A 49 7.19 -2.89 16.52
C PHE A 49 6.68 -2.00 17.66
N ARG A 50 5.95 -2.56 18.61
CA ARG A 50 5.42 -1.83 19.78
C ARG A 50 6.49 -1.35 20.75
N LYS A 51 7.69 -1.91 20.75
CA LYS A 51 8.82 -1.38 21.56
C LYS A 51 9.24 0.02 21.10
N PHE A 52 8.90 0.40 19.87
CA PHE A 52 9.14 1.74 19.31
C PHE A 52 7.89 2.65 19.37
N ALA A 53 6.84 2.27 20.11
CA ALA A 53 5.71 3.17 20.38
C ALA A 53 6.15 4.38 21.22
N ILE A 54 7.19 4.20 22.04
CA ILE A 54 7.95 5.26 22.69
C ILE A 54 9.31 5.29 21.99
N PRO A 55 9.87 6.48 21.67
CA PRO A 55 11.18 6.56 21.03
C PRO A 55 12.25 5.75 21.76
N SER A 56 12.92 4.85 21.03
CA SER A 56 13.96 3.97 21.57
C SER A 56 15.06 3.71 20.55
N THR A 57 16.25 3.33 21.02
CA THR A 57 17.38 2.98 20.15
C THR A 57 17.40 1.49 19.85
N ILE A 58 18.05 1.10 18.75
CA ILE A 58 18.24 -0.32 18.40
C ILE A 58 18.98 -1.05 19.52
N VAL A 59 20.01 -0.41 20.10
CA VAL A 59 20.82 -0.98 21.20
C VAL A 59 19.98 -1.28 22.44
N ASN A 60 19.04 -0.41 22.79
CA ASN A 60 18.17 -0.64 23.94
C ASN A 60 17.21 -1.80 23.68
N VAL A 61 16.56 -1.80 22.51
CA VAL A 61 15.59 -2.84 22.14
C VAL A 61 16.26 -4.21 22.02
N ILE A 62 17.44 -4.29 21.41
CA ILE A 62 18.15 -5.56 21.22
C ILE A 62 18.70 -6.13 22.53
N GLY A 63 19.05 -5.25 23.48
CA GLY A 63 19.50 -5.64 24.81
C GLY A 63 18.46 -6.44 25.61
N GLU A 64 17.17 -6.32 25.27
CA GLU A 64 16.07 -7.07 25.89
C GLU A 64 15.92 -8.50 25.36
N TYR A 65 16.59 -8.86 24.26
CA TYR A 65 16.54 -10.20 23.67
C TYR A 65 17.78 -11.03 24.04
N PRO A 66 17.63 -12.34 24.25
CA PRO A 66 18.76 -13.23 24.48
C PRO A 66 19.61 -13.35 23.22
N GLU A 67 20.93 -13.56 23.38
CA GLU A 67 21.91 -13.65 22.27
C GLU A 67 21.48 -14.46 21.04
N PRO A 68 20.92 -15.70 21.15
CA PRO A 68 20.55 -16.47 19.97
C PRO A 68 19.48 -15.80 19.10
N ASP A 69 18.63 -14.94 19.67
CA ASP A 69 17.52 -14.30 18.96
C ASP A 69 17.92 -12.92 18.39
N ARG A 70 19.09 -12.37 18.79
CA ARG A 70 19.47 -10.99 18.45
C ARG A 70 19.65 -10.79 16.95
N GLU A 71 20.22 -11.75 16.25
CA GLU A 71 20.46 -11.64 14.82
C GLU A 71 19.13 -11.52 14.05
N GLU A 72 18.17 -12.40 14.32
CA GLU A 72 16.83 -12.36 13.70
C GLU A 72 16.08 -11.06 14.04
N VAL A 73 16.19 -10.59 15.28
CA VAL A 73 15.56 -9.33 15.70
C VAL A 73 16.19 -8.13 14.98
N LEU A 74 17.50 -8.11 14.79
CA LEU A 74 18.19 -7.06 14.04
C LEU A 74 17.75 -7.04 12.57
N GLU A 75 17.63 -8.20 11.94
CA GLU A 75 17.10 -8.31 10.58
C GLU A 75 15.67 -7.77 10.49
N ALA A 76 14.82 -8.12 11.45
CA ALA A 76 13.45 -7.61 11.51
C ALA A 76 13.41 -6.08 11.70
N ILE A 77 14.27 -5.52 12.55
CA ILE A 77 14.41 -4.06 12.72
C ILE A 77 14.85 -3.41 11.41
N GLU A 78 15.83 -3.99 10.71
CA GLU A 78 16.29 -3.47 9.42
C GLU A 78 15.18 -3.45 8.39
N VAL A 79 14.40 -4.53 8.26
CA VAL A 79 13.23 -4.59 7.36
C VAL A 79 12.22 -3.49 7.72
N LEU A 80 11.96 -3.26 9.01
CA LEU A 80 11.04 -2.23 9.46
C LEU A 80 11.54 -0.81 9.14
N ILE A 81 12.85 -0.54 9.25
CA ILE A 81 13.46 0.74 8.88
C ILE A 81 13.36 0.94 7.36
N GLN A 82 13.81 -0.04 6.57
CA GLN A 82 13.80 0.02 5.11
C GLN A 82 12.39 0.20 4.54
N SER A 83 11.41 -0.45 5.16
CA SER A 83 10.00 -0.38 4.74
C SER A 83 9.28 0.88 5.23
N GLY A 84 9.94 1.73 6.02
CA GLY A 84 9.42 3.00 6.54
C GLY A 84 8.55 2.87 7.80
N PHE A 85 8.47 1.70 8.42
CA PHE A 85 7.71 1.50 9.66
C PHE A 85 8.42 2.07 10.88
N LEU A 86 9.75 2.03 10.90
CA LEU A 86 10.57 2.71 11.92
C LEU A 86 11.26 3.91 11.30
N VAL A 87 11.09 5.08 11.90
CA VAL A 87 11.66 6.34 11.44
C VAL A 87 12.42 7.01 12.57
N ASP A 88 13.31 7.94 12.22
CA ASP A 88 13.99 8.77 13.21
C ASP A 88 12.96 9.61 13.98
N ALA A 89 13.01 9.59 15.31
CA ALA A 89 12.05 10.30 16.16
C ALA A 89 12.12 11.84 15.99
N SER A 90 13.24 12.37 15.49
CA SER A 90 13.39 13.78 15.13
C SER A 90 12.86 14.12 13.73
N PHE A 91 12.56 13.12 12.90
CA PHE A 91 12.07 13.32 11.54
C PHE A 91 10.60 13.75 11.56
N ASN A 92 10.31 14.90 10.95
CA ASN A 92 8.94 15.31 10.70
C ASN A 92 8.37 14.53 9.52
N GLU A 93 7.58 13.50 9.80
CA GLU A 93 6.95 12.67 8.76
C GLU A 93 6.01 13.42 7.81
N GLU A 94 5.52 14.63 8.16
CA GLU A 94 4.78 15.48 7.20
C GLU A 94 5.62 15.87 5.99
N ASN A 95 6.95 15.96 6.18
CA ASN A 95 7.87 16.21 5.07
C ASN A 95 7.85 15.06 4.05
N LEU A 96 7.49 13.83 4.45
CA LEU A 96 7.30 12.72 3.52
C LEU A 96 6.17 13.03 2.53
N ILE A 97 5.03 13.50 3.04
CA ILE A 97 3.88 13.88 2.21
C ILE A 97 4.25 15.06 1.31
N GLN A 98 4.93 16.06 1.86
CA GLN A 98 5.34 17.22 1.08
C GLN A 98 6.31 16.82 -0.05
N ASN A 99 7.31 15.99 0.25
CA ASN A 99 8.24 15.47 -0.75
C ASN A 99 7.50 14.68 -1.83
N ILE A 100 6.53 13.82 -1.48
CA ILE A 100 5.73 13.09 -2.46
C ILE A 100 4.96 14.08 -3.34
N ARG A 101 4.34 15.11 -2.77
CA ARG A 101 3.63 16.15 -3.53
C ARG A 101 4.55 16.91 -4.48
N ASP A 102 5.74 17.27 -4.02
CA ASP A 102 6.71 18.05 -4.81
C ASP A 102 7.32 17.22 -5.96
N ASN A 103 7.37 15.89 -5.81
CA ASN A 103 7.91 14.97 -6.81
C ASN A 103 6.85 14.31 -7.71
N ILE A 104 5.57 14.39 -7.35
CA ILE A 104 4.50 14.05 -8.28
C ILE A 104 4.52 15.11 -9.38
N SER A 105 4.90 14.70 -10.58
CA SER A 105 4.86 15.57 -11.76
C SER A 105 3.49 16.23 -11.84
N VAL A 106 3.47 17.56 -11.81
CA VAL A 106 2.25 18.37 -11.96
C VAL A 106 1.70 18.24 -13.38
N GLU A 107 2.50 17.71 -14.31
CA GLU A 107 2.08 17.46 -15.67
C GLU A 107 1.27 16.16 -15.76
N PRO A 108 -0.01 16.23 -16.15
CA PRO A 108 -0.82 15.04 -16.35
C PRO A 108 -0.18 14.17 -17.42
N THR A 109 0.32 13.00 -17.00
CA THR A 109 0.93 12.02 -17.89
C THR A 109 -0.06 10.88 -18.13
N ILE A 110 -0.27 10.49 -19.37
CA ILE A 110 -1.10 9.31 -19.68
C ILE A 110 -0.29 8.07 -19.28
N THR A 111 -0.66 7.45 -18.16
CA THR A 111 -0.03 6.21 -17.69
C THR A 111 -0.64 4.98 -18.32
N GLU A 112 -1.94 5.04 -18.64
CA GLU A 112 -2.72 3.94 -19.18
C GLU A 112 -3.68 4.44 -20.27
N LEU A 113 -3.78 3.68 -21.36
CA LEU A 113 -4.73 3.93 -22.45
C LEU A 113 -5.57 2.68 -22.68
N PHE A 114 -6.86 2.77 -22.34
CA PHE A 114 -7.83 1.72 -22.65
C PHE A 114 -8.49 2.01 -23.99
N LEU A 115 -8.20 1.19 -25.00
CA LEU A 115 -8.87 1.23 -26.28
C LEU A 115 -10.01 0.20 -26.29
N LEU A 116 -11.22 0.66 -26.59
CA LEU A 116 -12.38 -0.18 -26.85
C LEU A 116 -12.65 -0.14 -28.36
N PRO A 117 -12.16 -1.11 -29.15
CA PRO A 117 -12.28 -1.06 -30.61
C PRO A 117 -13.74 -1.19 -31.09
N THR A 118 -14.59 -1.77 -30.25
CA THR A 118 -16.03 -1.89 -30.47
C THR A 118 -16.77 -1.92 -29.13
N ASP A 119 -17.99 -1.39 -29.13
CA ASP A 119 -18.97 -1.52 -28.06
C ASP A 119 -19.91 -2.73 -28.27
N GLN A 120 -19.78 -3.45 -29.39
CA GLN A 120 -20.55 -4.64 -29.68
C GLN A 120 -20.13 -5.80 -28.77
N CYS A 121 -21.09 -6.31 -28.00
CA CYS A 121 -20.89 -7.44 -27.10
C CYS A 121 -22.06 -8.44 -27.26
N ASN A 122 -21.74 -9.73 -27.39
CA ASN A 122 -22.73 -10.80 -27.49
C ASN A 122 -23.21 -11.32 -26.12
N PHE A 123 -22.74 -10.73 -25.02
CA PHE A 123 -23.17 -11.03 -23.66
C PHE A 123 -24.07 -9.93 -23.11
N ARG A 124 -25.03 -10.30 -22.25
CA ARG A 124 -25.98 -9.37 -21.60
C ARG A 124 -25.78 -9.34 -20.09
N CYS A 125 -24.56 -9.06 -19.65
CA CYS A 125 -24.23 -9.10 -18.23
C CYS A 125 -24.99 -8.03 -17.45
N LYS A 126 -25.72 -8.42 -16.40
CA LYS A 126 -26.52 -7.52 -15.56
C LYS A 126 -25.69 -6.39 -14.94
N TYR A 127 -24.41 -6.65 -14.66
CA TYR A 127 -23.44 -5.72 -14.08
C TYR A 127 -22.61 -4.97 -15.13
N CYS A 128 -22.94 -5.05 -16.43
CA CYS A 128 -22.15 -4.39 -17.48
C CYS A 128 -22.37 -2.87 -17.47
N HIS A 129 -21.38 -2.12 -16.99
CA HIS A 129 -21.43 -0.65 -17.02
C HIS A 129 -21.43 -0.08 -18.44
N ILE A 130 -20.86 -0.78 -19.43
CA ILE A 130 -20.84 -0.33 -20.83
C ILE A 130 -22.24 -0.38 -21.43
N MET A 131 -22.93 -1.53 -21.32
CA MET A 131 -24.30 -1.67 -21.84
C MET A 131 -25.34 -0.83 -21.09
N ASN A 132 -25.20 -0.68 -19.77
CA ASN A 132 -26.17 0.04 -18.94
C ASN A 132 -26.01 1.58 -19.03
N SER A 133 -24.89 2.07 -19.58
CA SER A 133 -24.61 3.51 -19.72
C SER A 133 -24.72 4.01 -21.15
N MET A 134 -24.99 3.11 -22.11
CA MET A 134 -25.23 3.52 -23.49
C MET A 134 -26.60 4.21 -23.58
N PRO A 135 -26.68 5.41 -24.16
CA PRO A 135 -27.96 6.05 -24.41
C PRO A 135 -28.84 5.11 -25.24
N PRO A 136 -30.17 5.08 -24.99
CA PRO A 136 -31.06 4.28 -25.81
C PRO A 136 -30.86 4.68 -27.27
N PRO A 137 -30.84 3.70 -28.20
CA PRO A 137 -30.59 4.00 -29.61
C PRO A 137 -31.59 5.05 -30.10
N ILE A 138 -31.09 6.09 -30.77
CA ILE A 138 -31.82 7.30 -31.21
C ILE A 138 -32.99 6.99 -32.18
N SER A 139 -33.24 5.73 -32.54
CA SER A 139 -34.29 5.37 -33.49
C SER A 139 -35.12 4.16 -33.08
N SER A 140 -35.87 4.25 -31.97
CA SER A 140 -36.94 3.30 -31.65
C SER A 140 -38.08 3.24 -32.70
N HIS A 141 -38.04 4.08 -33.75
CA HIS A 141 -38.97 4.04 -34.88
C HIS A 141 -38.45 3.45 -36.19
N LEU A 142 -37.14 3.24 -36.40
CA LEU A 142 -36.61 2.76 -37.69
C LEU A 142 -36.26 1.26 -37.72
N TRP A 143 -35.93 0.64 -36.58
CA TRP A 143 -35.57 -0.78 -36.56
C TRP A 143 -36.77 -1.74 -36.66
N LYS A 144 -38.00 -1.28 -36.36
CA LYS A 144 -39.21 -2.11 -36.52
C LYS A 144 -39.56 -2.41 -37.99
N LYS A 145 -39.05 -1.65 -38.95
CA LYS A 145 -39.41 -1.83 -40.37
C LYS A 145 -38.54 -2.84 -41.12
N ILE A 146 -37.31 -3.09 -40.67
CA ILE A 146 -36.36 -3.92 -41.43
C ILE A 146 -36.51 -5.43 -41.12
N TRP A 147 -37.17 -5.79 -40.01
CA TRP A 147 -37.39 -7.20 -39.61
C TRP A 147 -38.80 -7.74 -39.85
N LEU A 148 -39.75 -6.93 -40.35
CA LEU A 148 -41.15 -7.33 -40.54
C LEU A 148 -41.63 -7.34 -42.01
N GLU A 149 -40.81 -6.93 -42.97
CA GLU A 149 -41.14 -6.97 -44.41
C GLU A 149 -40.23 -7.96 -45.17
N GLY A 150 -40.00 -9.14 -44.57
CA GLY A 150 -39.15 -10.21 -45.09
C GLY A 150 -39.75 -11.61 -44.99
N VAL A 151 -41.09 -11.73 -45.03
CA VAL A 151 -41.86 -12.94 -45.35
C VAL A 151 -43.02 -12.55 -46.25
#